data_AF-A0A6J6FL27-F1
#
_entry.id   AF-A0A6J6FL27-F1
#
_cell.length_a   1.000
_cell.length_b   1.000
_cell.length_c   1.000
_cell.angle_alpha   90.00
_cell.angle_beta   90.00
_cell.angle_gamma   90.00
#
_symmetry.space_group_name_H-M   'P 1'
#
loop_
_entity.id
_entity.type
_entity.pdbx_description
1 polymer ?
#
loop_
_entity_poly.entity_id
_entity_poly.type
_entity_poly.pdbx_seq_one_letter_code
_entity_poly.pdbx_strand_id
1 'polypeptide(L)'
;MKETLDLLVEVAGAERIQLIHANDSMDVCGALKDRHQNIGEGFIGTDPFKELLAHPAVVNAPLILETPGMEPEHGKEIALLKKLRKG
;
A
#
# COMPACT_ATOMS: atom_id res chain seq x y z
N MET A 1 -5.10 4.22 -7.57
CA MET A 1 -4.49 4.65 -6.29
C MET A 1 -4.14 6.13 -6.32
N LYS A 2 -3.49 6.62 -7.40
CA LYS A 2 -3.08 8.02 -7.53
C LYS A 2 -4.21 9.02 -7.21
N GLU A 3 -5.38 8.87 -7.82
CA GLU A 3 -6.53 9.76 -7.59
C GLU A 3 -6.96 9.81 -6.11
N THR A 4 -6.90 8.69 -5.40
CA THR A 4 -7.18 8.63 -3.96
C THR A 4 -6.16 9.42 -3.15
N LEU A 5 -4.87 9.33 -3.50
CA LEU A 5 -3.80 10.08 -2.82
C LEU A 5 -3.87 11.57 -3.13
N ASP A 6 -4.16 11.95 -4.39
CA ASP A 6 -4.39 13.34 -4.78
C ASP A 6 -5.54 13.95 -3.94
N LEU A 7 -6.64 13.22 -3.78
CA LEU A 7 -7.77 13.65 -2.95
C LEU A 7 -7.40 13.78 -1.46
N LEU A 8 -6.61 12.84 -0.92
CA LEU A 8 -6.14 12.94 0.47
C LEU A 8 -5.25 14.17 0.68
N VAL A 9 -4.40 14.50 -0.30
CA VAL A 9 -3.56 15.71 -0.26
C VAL A 9 -4.42 16.97 -0.30
N GLU A 10 -5.43 17.01 -1.17
CA GLU A 10 -6.36 18.15 -1.28
C GLU A 10 -7.12 18.39 0.03
N VAL A 11 -7.64 17.32 0.65
CA VAL A 11 -8.53 17.43 1.81
C VAL A 11 -7.76 17.59 3.12
N ALA A 12 -6.64 16.89 3.30
CA ALA A 12 -5.94 16.80 4.59
C ALA A 12 -4.55 17.46 4.60
N GLY A 13 -3.92 17.65 3.44
CA GLY A 13 -2.52 18.08 3.31
C GLY A 13 -1.54 16.90 3.33
N ALA A 14 -0.55 16.94 2.44
CA ALA A 14 0.45 15.87 2.29
C ALA A 14 1.30 15.67 3.56
N GLU A 15 1.52 16.73 4.34
CA GLU A 15 2.26 16.69 5.59
C GLU A 15 1.62 15.82 6.66
N ARG A 16 0.32 15.47 6.52
CA ARG A 16 -0.38 14.60 7.46
C ARG A 16 -0.24 13.11 7.13
N ILE A 17 0.30 12.76 5.95
CA ILE A 17 0.58 11.37 5.59
C ILE A 17 1.90 10.96 6.26
N GLN A 18 1.79 10.56 7.53
CA GLN A 18 2.94 10.25 8.38
C GLN A 18 3.30 8.76 8.41
N LEU A 19 2.42 7.88 7.93
CA LEU A 19 2.60 6.42 7.94
C LEU A 19 1.57 5.76 7.02
N ILE A 20 1.92 4.66 6.38
CA ILE A 20 1.02 3.86 5.53
C ILE A 20 1.03 2.41 5.98
N HIS A 21 -0.15 1.85 6.27
CA HIS A 21 -0.32 0.40 6.34
C HIS A 21 -0.54 -0.10 4.91
N ALA A 22 0.44 -0.82 4.38
CA ALA A 22 0.44 -1.32 3.03
C ALA A 22 -0.04 -2.78 3.04
N ASN A 23 -1.34 -2.97 2.90
CA ASN A 23 -1.99 -4.28 2.90
C ASN A 23 -2.77 -4.47 1.61
N ASP A 24 -2.67 -5.64 0.98
CA ASP A 24 -3.64 -6.02 -0.06
C ASP A 24 -4.96 -6.45 0.61
N SER A 25 -6.02 -6.63 -0.17
CA SER A 25 -7.34 -7.00 0.33
C SER A 25 -7.75 -8.39 -0.14
N MET A 26 -8.21 -9.23 0.79
CA MET A 26 -8.84 -10.51 0.45
C MET A 26 -10.20 -10.34 -0.25
N ASP A 27 -10.78 -9.14 -0.21
CA ASP A 27 -12.12 -8.85 -0.73
C ASP A 27 -12.12 -7.72 -1.77
N VAL A 28 -13.13 -7.72 -2.64
CA VAL A 28 -13.38 -6.66 -3.62
C VAL A 28 -13.62 -5.29 -2.97
N CYS A 29 -13.35 -4.22 -3.72
CA CYS A 29 -13.64 -2.85 -3.29
C CYS A 29 -15.12 -2.69 -2.88
N GLY A 30 -15.36 -2.00 -1.76
CA GLY A 30 -16.71 -1.77 -1.23
C GLY A 30 -17.30 -2.93 -0.44
N ALA A 31 -16.57 -4.03 -0.21
CA ALA A 31 -17.06 -5.17 0.58
C ALA A 31 -17.21 -4.89 2.09
N LEU A 32 -16.65 -3.78 2.59
CA LEU A 32 -16.70 -3.37 4.01
C LEU A 32 -16.19 -4.45 4.97
N LYS A 33 -15.11 -5.15 4.57
CA LYS A 33 -14.42 -6.14 5.41
C LYS A 33 -12.96 -5.75 5.54
N ASP A 34 -12.44 -5.91 6.76
CA ASP A 34 -11.06 -5.61 7.11
C ASP A 34 -10.24 -6.90 7.13
N ARG A 35 -9.95 -7.44 5.93
CA ARG A 35 -9.22 -8.71 5.76
C ARG A 35 -8.03 -8.51 4.86
N HIS A 36 -6.86 -8.39 5.48
CA HIS A 36 -5.61 -8.16 4.79
C HIS A 36 -5.17 -9.39 3.99
N GLN A 37 -4.51 -9.14 2.86
CA GLN A 37 -3.86 -10.16 2.04
C GLN A 37 -2.43 -9.75 1.75
N ASN A 38 -1.57 -10.74 1.46
CA ASN A 38 -0.22 -10.50 1.01
C ASN A 38 -0.19 -9.70 -0.31
N ILE A 39 0.82 -8.85 -0.47
CA ILE A 39 0.93 -7.91 -1.60
C ILE A 39 0.89 -8.63 -2.95
N GLY A 40 -0.12 -8.33 -3.78
CA GLY A 40 -0.28 -8.89 -5.13
C GLY A 40 -1.08 -10.18 -5.18
N GLU A 41 -1.50 -10.71 -4.03
CA GLU A 41 -2.35 -11.92 -3.94
C GLU A 41 -3.82 -11.58 -3.64
N GLY A 42 -4.14 -10.30 -3.47
CA GLY A 42 -5.49 -9.81 -3.21
C GLY A 42 -6.13 -9.10 -4.40
N PHE A 43 -7.26 -8.44 -4.13
CA PHE A 43 -8.05 -7.72 -5.13
C PHE A 43 -7.53 -6.31 -5.44
N ILE A 44 -6.62 -5.76 -4.62
CA ILE A 44 -5.94 -4.50 -4.96
C ILE A 44 -4.88 -4.78 -6.04
N GLY A 45 -4.11 -5.86 -5.88
CA GLY A 45 -3.08 -6.26 -6.83
C GLY A 45 -1.87 -5.32 -6.82
N THR A 46 -0.88 -5.55 -7.69
CA THR A 46 0.43 -4.86 -7.62
C THR A 46 0.47 -3.46 -8.22
N ASP A 47 -0.37 -3.17 -9.22
CA ASP A 47 -0.32 -1.90 -9.95
C ASP A 47 -0.64 -0.69 -9.06
N PRO A 48 -1.67 -0.74 -8.18
CA PRO A 48 -1.92 0.31 -7.19
C PRO A 48 -0.76 0.54 -6.22
N PHE A 49 0.01 -0.48 -5.83
CA PHE A 49 1.20 -0.29 -4.98
C PHE A 49 2.34 0.38 -5.75
N LYS A 50 2.46 0.13 -7.06
CA LYS A 50 3.41 0.88 -7.90
C LYS A 50 3.04 2.36 -7.93
N GLU A 51 1.77 2.69 -8.14
CA GLU A 51 1.27 4.06 -8.08
C GLU A 51 1.49 4.70 -6.70
N LEU A 52 1.21 3.97 -5.62
CA LEU A 52 1.45 4.42 -4.24
C LEU A 52 2.92 4.82 -4.07
N LEU A 53 3.85 3.92 -4.38
CA LEU A 53 5.29 4.11 -4.16
C LEU A 53 5.91 5.22 -5.04
N ALA A 54 5.28 5.55 -6.17
CA ALA A 54 5.70 6.63 -7.06
C ALA A 54 5.14 8.01 -6.65
N HIS A 55 4.17 8.06 -5.73
CA HIS A 55 3.47 9.30 -5.42
C HIS A 55 4.32 10.24 -4.53
N PRO A 56 4.47 11.53 -4.89
CA PRO A 56 5.33 12.45 -4.14
C PRO A 56 4.88 12.66 -2.69
N ALA A 57 3.58 12.58 -2.42
CA ALA A 57 3.03 12.78 -1.08
C ALA A 57 3.44 11.69 -0.06
N VAL A 58 3.93 10.52 -0.51
CA VAL A 58 4.26 9.40 0.38
C VAL A 58 5.75 9.15 0.52
N VAL A 59 6.61 9.95 -0.11
CA VAL A 59 8.07 9.73 -0.18
C VAL A 59 8.72 9.58 1.19
N ASN A 60 8.21 10.29 2.19
CA ASN A 60 8.74 10.29 3.56
C ASN A 60 7.92 9.43 4.54
N ALA A 61 6.82 8.83 4.09
CA ALA A 61 5.98 8.00 4.93
C ALA A 61 6.58 6.59 5.03
N PRO A 62 6.84 6.05 6.24
CA PRO A 62 7.14 4.64 6.41
C PRO A 62 5.94 3.79 5.97
N LEU A 63 6.25 2.66 5.33
CA LEU A 63 5.26 1.63 4.99
C LEU A 63 5.41 0.46 5.96
N ILE A 64 4.30 0.06 6.56
CA ILE A 64 4.20 -1.09 7.47
C ILE A 64 3.34 -2.15 6.82
N LEU A 65 3.81 -3.41 6.82
CA LEU A 65 3.02 -4.55 6.41
C LEU A 65 2.30 -5.13 7.63
N GLU A 66 1.01 -5.38 7.49
CA GLU A 66 0.17 -6.08 8.49
C GLU A 66 -0.53 -7.27 7.83
N THR A 67 0.14 -7.88 6.85
CA THR A 67 -0.36 -8.98 6.05
C THR A 67 -0.33 -10.31 6.84
N PRO A 68 -1.09 -11.33 6.45
CA PRO A 68 -1.03 -12.63 7.10
C PRO A 68 0.36 -13.29 6.95
N GLY A 69 0.87 -13.91 8.01
CA GLY A 69 2.16 -14.64 7.98
C GLY A 69 3.00 -14.40 9.23
N MET A 70 4.20 -14.99 9.27
CA MET A 70 5.22 -14.67 10.24
C MET A 70 6.29 -13.77 9.58
N GLU A 71 7.20 -13.23 10.39
CA GLU A 71 8.29 -12.34 9.96
C GLU A 71 9.07 -12.83 8.70
N PRO A 72 9.48 -14.11 8.59
CA PRO A 72 10.20 -14.59 7.40
C PRO A 72 9.39 -14.47 6.09
N GLU A 73 8.07 -14.61 6.16
CA GLU A 73 7.17 -14.57 5.01
C GLU A 73 7.06 -13.16 4.42
N HIS A 74 7.10 -12.12 5.27
CA HIS A 74 7.08 -10.71 4.83
C HIS A 74 8.29 -10.30 3.99
N GLY A 75 9.41 -11.03 4.10
CA GLY A 75 10.62 -10.73 3.33
C GLY A 75 10.38 -10.70 1.81
N LYS A 76 9.48 -11.55 1.30
CA LYS A 76 9.12 -11.59 -0.13
C LYS A 76 8.34 -10.35 -0.55
N GLU A 77 7.40 -9.91 0.27
CA GLU A 77 6.59 -8.72 0.03
C GLU A 77 7.42 -7.45 0.08
N ILE A 78 8.33 -7.35 1.06
CA ILE A 78 9.30 -6.25 1.15
C ILE A 78 10.18 -6.21 -0.11
N ALA A 79 10.67 -7.36 -0.58
CA ALA A 79 11.46 -7.43 -1.79
C ALA A 79 10.66 -7.01 -3.04
N LEU A 80 9.39 -7.41 -3.13
CA LEU A 80 8.47 -7.00 -4.19
C LEU A 80 8.24 -5.48 -4.18
N LEU A 81 7.88 -4.89 -3.04
CA LEU A 81 7.66 -3.44 -2.91
C LEU A 81 8.94 -2.64 -3.25
N LYS A 82 10.12 -3.12 -2.82
CA LYS A 82 11.41 -2.53 -3.20
C LYS A 82 11.66 -2.59 -4.72
N LYS A 83 11.22 -3.66 -5.39
CA LYS A 83 11.29 -3.78 -6.85
C LYS A 83 10.35 -2.80 -7.53
N LEU A 84 9.10 -2.70 -7.05
CA LEU A 84 8.09 -1.78 -7.60
C LEU A 84 8.50 -0.31 -7.46
N ARG A 85 9.18 0.07 -6.37
CA ARG A 85 9.69 1.44 -6.15
C ARG A 85 10.79 1.87 -7.13
N LYS A 86 11.52 0.92 -7.73
CA LYS A 86 12.65 1.21 -8.63
C LYS A 86 12.23 1.42 -10.10
N GLY A 87 10.97 1.18 -10.45
CA GLY A 87 10.48 1.23 -11.82
C GLY A 87 9.43 2.29 -12.07
#